data_AF-W5TDD5-F1
#
_entry.id   AF-W5TDD5-F1
#
_cell.length_a   1.000
_cell.length_b   1.000
_cell.length_c   1.000
_cell.angle_alpha   90.00
_cell.angle_beta   90.00
_cell.angle_gamma   90.00
#
_symmetry.space_group_name_H-M   'P 1'
#
loop_
_entity.id
_entity.type
_entity.pdbx_description
1 polymer ?
#
loop_
_entity_poly.entity_id
_entity_poly.type
_entity_poly.pdbx_seq_one_letter_code
_entity_poly.pdbx_strand_id
1 'polypeptide(L)' 'MRRLALHLGYELVWPSETSRIPLVDQVREACADAVITPSPDHLGIMTLHALMCFADVETVAPRLSFARWPGEPKL' A
#
# COMPACT_ATOMS: atom_id res chain seq x y z
N MET A 1 -4.57 13.40 6.94
CA MET A 1 -3.69 12.21 6.89
C MET A 1 -2.30 12.47 7.44
N ARG A 2 -1.45 13.31 6.83
CA ARG A 2 -0.02 13.46 7.23
C ARG A 2 0.24 13.70 8.72
N ARG A 3 -0.48 14.66 9.35
CA ARG A 3 -0.29 14.96 10.78
C ARG A 3 -0.68 13.78 11.69
N LEU A 4 -1.71 13.03 11.31
CA LEU A 4 -2.15 11.83 12.04
C LEU A 4 -1.15 10.68 11.83
N ALA A 5 -0.69 10.44 10.61
CA ALA A 5 0.32 9.41 10.31
C ALA A 5 1.59 9.62 11.15
N LEU A 6 2.13 10.85 11.14
CA LEU A 6 3.31 11.19 11.95
C LEU A 6 3.06 11.06 13.45
N HIS A 7 1.87 11.44 13.92
CA HIS A 7 1.51 11.29 15.34
C HIS A 7 1.40 9.82 15.77
N LEU A 8 0.99 8.94 14.85
CA LEU A 8 0.89 7.49 15.07
C LEU A 8 2.22 6.75 14.83
N GLY A 9 3.31 7.46 14.49
CA GLY A 9 4.62 6.85 14.24
C GLY A 9 4.81 6.28 12.83
N TYR A 10 3.89 6.57 11.91
CA TYR A 10 4.05 6.19 10.50
C TYR A 10 4.90 7.19 9.74
N GLU A 11 5.81 6.65 8.93
CA GLU A 11 6.46 7.39 7.85
C GLU A 11 5.54 7.46 6.64
N LEU A 12 5.52 8.61 5.96
CA LEU A 12 4.72 8.80 4.75
C LEU A 12 5.64 8.86 3.53
N VAL A 13 5.65 7.78 2.75
CA VAL A 13 6.42 7.66 1.51
C VAL A 13 5.52 8.07 0.34
N TRP A 14 5.95 9.08 -0.41
CA TRP A 14 5.32 9.47 -1.67
C TRP A 14 6.15 8.92 -2.83
N PRO A 15 5.66 7.91 -3.57
CA PRO A 15 6.38 7.40 -4.72
C PRO A 15 6.45 8.47 -5.83
N SER A 16 7.45 8.36 -6.70
CA SER A 16 7.58 9.26 -7.85
C SER A 16 6.37 9.11 -8.79
N GLU A 17 5.86 10.24 -9.30
CA GLU A 17 4.66 10.27 -10.17
C GLU A 17 4.82 9.43 -11.44
N THR A 18 6.06 9.31 -11.92
CA THR A 18 6.41 8.43 -13.03
C THR A 18 7.54 7.51 -12.60
N SER A 19 7.20 6.25 -12.34
CA SER A 19 8.18 5.20 -12.05
C SER A 19 8.10 4.09 -13.10
N ARG A 20 9.26 3.60 -13.52
CA ARG A 20 9.36 2.37 -14.34
C ARG A 20 9.35 1.11 -13.47
N ILE A 21 9.44 1.27 -12.15
CA ILE A 21 9.43 0.17 -11.20
C ILE A 21 7.97 -0.19 -10.92
N PRO A 22 7.57 -1.47 -11.01
CA PRO A 22 6.23 -1.91 -10.63
C PRO A 22 5.85 -1.47 -9.22
N LEU A 23 4.59 -1.09 -9.01
CA LEU A 23 4.12 -0.58 -7.72
C LEU A 23 4.42 -1.55 -6.56
N VAL A 24 4.26 -2.86 -6.78
CA VAL A 24 4.53 -3.88 -5.74
C VAL A 24 6.00 -3.91 -5.32
N ASP A 25 6.93 -3.69 -6.27
CA ASP A 25 8.35 -3.67 -5.97
C ASP A 25 8.70 -2.42 -5.16
N GLN A 26 8.09 -1.28 -5.46
CA GLN A 26 8.26 -0.04 -4.67
C GLN A 26 7.75 -0.23 -3.23
N VAL A 27 6.58 -0.85 -3.06
CA VAL A 27 5.99 -1.15 -1.74
C VAL A 27 6.88 -2.09 -0.93
N ARG A 28 7.43 -3.12 -1.58
CA ARG A 28 8.36 -4.05 -0.95
C ARG A 28 9.66 -3.36 -0.52
N GLU A 29 10.25 -2.54 -1.38
CA GLU A 29 11.51 -1.83 -1.10
C GLU A 29 11.32 -0.83 0.05
N ALA A 30 10.24 -0.05 0.00
CA ALA A 30 9.87 0.88 1.06
C ALA A 30 9.44 0.19 2.38
N CYS A 31 9.34 -1.14 2.41
CA CYS A 31 8.83 -1.91 3.54
C CYS A 31 7.50 -1.37 4.08
N ALA A 32 6.62 -0.93 3.17
CA ALA A 32 5.41 -0.22 3.54
C ALA A 32 4.41 -1.16 4.23
N ASP A 33 3.89 -0.74 5.38
CA ASP A 33 2.85 -1.49 6.10
C ASP A 33 1.46 -1.34 5.45
N ALA A 34 1.22 -0.18 4.83
CA ALA A 34 -0.05 0.13 4.19
C ALA A 34 0.14 0.99 2.92
N VAL A 35 -0.72 0.74 1.92
CA VAL A 35 -0.79 1.48 0.66
C VAL A 35 -2.12 2.21 0.59
N ILE A 36 -2.07 3.53 0.40
CA ILE A 36 -3.28 4.35 0.21
C ILE A 36 -3.39 4.71 -1.27
N THR A 37 -4.49 4.31 -1.91
CA THR A 37 -4.80 4.60 -3.33
C THR A 37 -6.08 5.44 -3.47
N PRO A 38 -6.24 6.28 -4.51
CA PRO A 38 -7.45 7.08 -4.68
C PRO A 38 -8.73 6.23 -4.80
N SER A 39 -8.71 5.16 -5.60
CA SER A 39 -9.85 4.27 -5.83
C SER A 39 -9.36 2.86 -6.21
N PRO A 40 -10.21 1.83 -6.11
CA PRO A 40 -9.86 0.48 -6.57
C PRO A 40 -9.62 0.41 -8.09
N ASP A 41 -10.19 1.33 -8.87
CA ASP A 41 -10.04 1.36 -10.34
C ASP A 41 -8.59 1.63 -10.78
N HIS A 42 -7.76 2.19 -9.89
CA HIS A 42 -6.33 2.36 -10.11
C HIS A 42 -5.51 1.08 -9.93
N LEU A 43 -6.11 0.01 -9.40
CA LEU A 43 -5.45 -1.25 -9.12
C LEU A 43 -6.10 -2.38 -9.94
N GLY A 44 -5.36 -2.92 -10.90
CA GLY A 44 -5.76 -4.18 -11.52
C GLY A 44 -5.79 -5.31 -10.49
N ILE A 45 -6.65 -6.32 -10.70
CA ILE A 45 -6.87 -7.43 -9.74
C ILE A 45 -5.55 -8.12 -9.36
N MET A 46 -4.66 -8.35 -10.32
CA MET A 46 -3.34 -8.96 -10.07
C MET A 46 -2.42 -8.04 -9.28
N THR A 47 -2.49 -6.73 -9.50
CA THR A 47 -1.72 -5.74 -8.73
C THR A 47 -2.21 -5.69 -7.29
N LEU A 48 -3.52 -5.64 -7.07
CA LEU A 48 -4.11 -5.69 -5.73
C LEU A 48 -3.69 -6.97 -4.99
N HIS A 49 -3.83 -8.14 -5.63
CA HIS A 49 -3.39 -9.40 -5.05
C HIS A 49 -1.90 -9.38 -4.66
N ALA A 50 -1.03 -8.87 -5.54
CA ALA A 50 0.39 -8.79 -5.27
C ALA A 50 0.73 -7.82 -4.13
N LEU A 51 0.02 -6.68 -4.02
CA LEU A 51 0.17 -5.75 -2.91
C LEU A 51 -0.22 -6.37 -1.58
N MET A 52 -1.32 -7.11 -1.56
CA MET A 52 -1.80 -7.82 -0.38
C MET A 52 -0.84 -8.92 0.11
N CYS A 53 0.15 -9.33 -0.69
CA CYS A 53 1.22 -10.19 -0.18
C CYS A 53 2.19 -9.45 0.78
N PHE A 54 2.24 -8.11 0.76
CA PHE A 54 3.23 -7.31 1.48
C PHE A 54 2.62 -6.29 2.45
N ALA A 55 1.50 -5.67 2.10
CA ALA A 55 0.91 -4.54 2.82
C ALA A 55 -0.62 -4.57 2.84
N ASP A 56 -1.22 -3.85 3.78
CA ASP A 56 -2.65 -3.52 3.72
C ASP A 56 -2.89 -2.50 2.59
N VAL A 57 -4.07 -2.53 1.96
CA VAL A 57 -4.44 -1.57 0.91
C VAL A 57 -5.73 -0.86 1.28
N GLU A 58 -5.67 0.47 1.33
CA GLU A 58 -6.79 1.35 1.62
C GLU A 58 -7.11 2.22 0.41
N THR A 59 -8.38 2.32 0.06
CA THR A 59 -8.88 3.18 -1.00
C THR A 59 -9.59 4.40 -0.41
N VAL A 60 -9.47 5.56 -1.06
CA VAL A 60 -10.11 6.81 -0.59
C VAL A 60 -11.59 6.85 -0.98
N ALA A 61 -11.94 6.56 -2.24
CA ALA A 61 -13.32 6.62 -2.73
C ALA A 61 -13.61 5.55 -3.82
N PRO A 62 -14.61 4.66 -3.61
CA PRO A 62 -15.25 4.39 -2.33
C PRO A 62 -14.23 3.92 -1.30
N ARG A 63 -14.52 4.10 -0.01
CA ARG A 63 -13.61 3.62 1.04
C ARG A 63 -13.72 2.11 1.20
N LEU A 64 -12.67 1.41 0.82
CA LEU A 64 -12.49 -0.04 0.96
C LEU A 64 -11.13 -0.33 1.59
N SER A 65 -11.12 -1.34 2.43
CA SER A 65 -9.96 -1.82 3.19
C SER A 65 -9.68 -3.27 2.81
N PHE A 66 -8.47 -3.54 2.31
CA PHE A 66 -8.01 -4.88 1.93
C PHE A 66 -6.84 -5.25 2.83
N ALA A 67 -7.07 -6.21 3.74
CA ALA A 67 -6.03 -6.66 4.66
C ALA A 67 -4.97 -7.48 3.91
N ARG A 68 -3.69 -7.26 4.26
CA ARG A 68 -2.59 -8.12 3.84
C ARG A 68 -2.95 -9.57 4.11
N TRP A 69 -2.58 -10.45 3.18
CA TRP A 69 -2.71 -11.88 3.38
C TRP A 69 -1.96 -12.32 4.62
N PRO A 70 -2.54 -13.24 5.40
CA PRO A 70 -1.81 -13.89 6.47
C PRO A 70 -0.70 -14.74 5.85
N GLY A 71 0.50 -14.16 5.75
CA GLY A 71 1.74 -14.91 5.55
C GLY A 71 2.22 -15.51 6.87
N GLU A 72 3.04 -16.56 6.81
CA GLU A 72 3.73 -17.07 8.00
C GLU A 72 4.48 -15.92 8.71
N PRO A 73 4.59 -15.97 10.05
CA PRO A 73 5.20 -14.89 10.83
C PRO A 73 6.60 -14.58 10.29
N LYS A 74 6.86 -13.30 10.05
CA LYS A 74 8.21 -12.81 9.73
C LYS A 74 9.08 -13.07 10.97
N LEU A 75 9.91 -14.13 10.90
CA LEU A 75 10.95 -14.43 11.89
C LEU A 75 11.99 -13.30 11.94
#